data_AF-A0A143XPM9-F1
#
_entry.id   AF-A0A143XPM9-F1
#
_cell.length_a   1.000
_cell.length_b   1.000
_cell.length_c   1.000
_cell.angle_alpha   90.00
_cell.angle_beta   90.00
_cell.angle_gamma   90.00
#
_symmetry.space_group_name_H-M   'P 1'
#
loop_
_entity.id
_entity.type
_entity.pdbx_description
1 polymer ?
#
loop_
_entity_poly.entity_id
_entity_poly.type
_entity_poly.pdbx_seq_one_letter_code
_entity_poly.pdbx_strand_id
1 'polypeptide(L)'
;MKQSIKILGYYKRIRDNSEFVCYEENGRTCLTNGVIVWRNWVKKRYLPQCKKVNEIDVNNIIKKLKRYHEYHPILKILEREIKQEGKEGENDNEK
;
A
#
# COMPACT_ATOMS: atom_id res chain seq x y z
N MET A 1 17.36 -3.42 -15.16
CA MET A 1 16.70 -4.44 -14.30
C MET A 1 15.28 -3.99 -14.03
N LYS A 2 14.27 -4.87 -14.17
CA LYS A 2 12.87 -4.52 -13.94
C LYS A 2 12.64 -4.46 -12.42
N GLN A 3 12.29 -3.28 -11.91
CA GLN A 3 11.99 -3.10 -10.48
C GLN A 3 10.79 -3.95 -10.11
N SER A 4 10.95 -4.88 -9.18
CA SER A 4 9.89 -5.77 -8.73
C SER A 4 9.27 -5.19 -7.46
N ILE A 5 7.95 -5.00 -7.49
CA ILE A 5 7.17 -4.55 -6.34
C ILE A 5 5.99 -5.48 -6.13
N LYS A 6 5.79 -5.92 -4.89
CA LYS A 6 4.69 -6.80 -4.48
C LYS A 6 4.03 -6.27 -3.20
N ILE A 7 2.71 -6.08 -3.21
CA ILE A 7 1.97 -5.74 -1.99
C ILE A 7 1.95 -6.97 -1.06
N LEU A 8 2.32 -6.77 0.21
CA LEU A 8 2.33 -7.81 1.23
C LEU A 8 1.10 -7.73 2.15
N GLY A 9 0.44 -6.57 2.18
CA GLY A 9 -0.84 -6.35 2.85
C GLY A 9 -0.92 -4.99 3.53
N TYR A 10 -2.05 -4.79 4.21
CA TYR A 10 -2.40 -3.52 4.84
C TYR A 10 -2.29 -3.60 6.36
N TYR A 11 -1.92 -2.48 6.98
CA TYR A 11 -1.62 -2.42 8.40
C TYR A 11 -2.15 -1.13 9.02
N LYS A 12 -2.63 -1.22 10.27
CA LYS A 12 -2.94 -0.06 11.11
C LYS A 12 -2.03 -0.04 12.34
N ARG A 13 -1.44 1.12 12.65
CA ARG A 13 -0.65 1.28 13.87
C ARG A 13 -1.56 1.32 15.09
N ILE A 14 -1.19 0.56 16.11
CA ILE A 14 -2.03 0.35 17.31
C ILE A 14 -2.30 1.65 18.06
N ARG A 15 -1.29 2.54 18.13
CA ARG A 15 -1.35 3.76 18.95
C ARG A 15 -2.32 4.83 18.42
N ASP A 16 -2.38 5.02 17.10
CA ASP A 16 -3.05 6.17 16.48
C ASP A 16 -3.85 5.82 15.23
N ASN A 17 -4.07 4.52 14.96
CA ASN A 17 -4.80 4.01 13.82
C ASN A 17 -4.28 4.49 12.45
N SER A 18 -3.05 5.00 12.38
CA SER A 18 -2.45 5.37 11.10
C SER A 18 -2.39 4.16 10.17
N GLU A 19 -2.70 4.38 8.91
CA GLU A 19 -2.82 3.34 7.90
C GLU A 19 -1.54 3.23 7.06
N PHE A 20 -1.18 2.00 6.73
CA PHE A 20 0.06 1.70 6.02
C PHE A 20 -0.14 0.60 4.99
N VAL A 21 0.55 0.76 3.86
CA VAL A 21 0.80 -0.31 2.90
C VAL A 21 2.16 -0.93 3.20
N CYS A 22 2.19 -2.24 3.41
CA CYS A 22 3.42 -3.02 3.46
C CYS A 22 3.63 -3.68 2.09
N TYR A 23 4.83 -3.55 1.54
CA TYR A 23 5.16 -4.09 0.23
C TYR A 23 6.62 -4.54 0.21
N GLU A 24 6.94 -5.42 -0.72
CA GLU A 24 8.32 -5.79 -1.04
C GLU A 24 8.77 -5.02 -2.27
N GLU A 25 9.97 -4.45 -2.23
CA GLU A 25 10.64 -3.80 -3.34
C GLU A 25 12.03 -4.41 -3.51
N ASN A 26 12.28 -5.11 -4.62
CA ASN A 26 13.55 -5.80 -4.90
C ASN A 26 14.05 -6.67 -3.72
N GLY A 27 13.15 -7.45 -3.10
CA GLY A 27 13.46 -8.32 -1.96
C GLY A 27 13.57 -7.60 -0.61
N ARG A 28 13.33 -6.29 -0.55
CA ARG A 28 13.33 -5.51 0.70
C ARG A 28 11.90 -5.19 1.13
N THR A 29 11.58 -5.44 2.40
CA THR A 29 10.29 -5.08 2.96
C THR A 29 10.24 -3.60 3.28
N CYS A 30 9.28 -2.92 2.67
CA CYS A 30 9.00 -1.51 2.82
C CYS A 30 7.62 -1.29 3.47
N LEU A 31 7.45 -0.15 4.13
CA LEU A 31 6.20 0.30 4.71
C LEU A 31 5.98 1.75 4.33
N THR A 32 4.75 2.15 4.01
CA THR A 32 4.44 3.56 3.73
C THR A 32 3.04 3.94 4.16
N ASN A 33 2.89 5.16 4.67
CA ASN A 33 1.59 5.83 4.89
C ASN A 33 1.29 6.89 3.80
N GLY A 34 2.08 6.87 2.72
CA GLY A 34 2.05 7.81 1.61
C GLY A 34 2.81 9.12 1.81
N VAL A 35 3.17 9.48 3.06
CA VAL A 35 4.03 10.65 3.34
C VAL A 35 5.48 10.22 3.50
N ILE A 36 5.71 9.10 4.20
CA ILE A 36 7.04 8.55 4.48
C ILE A 36 7.11 7.13 3.92
N VAL A 37 8.27 6.75 3.40
CA VAL A 37 8.60 5.39 2.98
C VAL A 37 9.70 4.85 3.89
N TRP A 38 9.37 3.87 4.71
CA TRP A 38 10.33 3.16 5.55
C TRP A 38 10.82 1.92 4.81
N ARG A 39 12.14 1.80 4.65
CA ARG A 39 12.80 0.68 3.95
C ARG A 39 13.58 -0.24 4.88
N ASN A 40 14.06 0.29 5.99
CA ASN A 40 14.91 -0.42 6.95
C ASN A 40 14.12 -0.70 8.24
N TRP A 41 14.45 -1.82 8.90
CA TRP A 41 13.86 -2.19 10.19
C TRP A 41 12.33 -2.37 10.20
N VAL A 42 11.69 -2.49 9.04
CA VAL A 42 10.23 -2.66 8.92
C VAL A 42 9.74 -3.85 9.74
N LYS A 43 10.32 -5.03 9.55
CA LYS A 43 9.95 -6.24 10.30
C LYS A 43 10.27 -6.18 11.79
N LYS A 44 11.39 -5.55 12.17
CA LYS A 44 11.90 -5.56 13.56
C LYS A 44 11.31 -4.45 14.43
N ARG A 45 11.02 -3.28 13.86
CA ARG A 45 10.64 -2.07 14.60
C ARG A 45 9.23 -1.61 14.29
N TYR A 46 8.84 -1.55 13.02
CA TYR A 46 7.60 -0.88 12.62
C TYR A 46 6.38 -1.80 12.60
N LEU A 47 6.50 -2.99 11.99
CA LEU A 47 5.40 -3.96 11.94
C LEU A 47 4.94 -4.44 13.33
N PRO A 48 5.80 -4.65 14.34
CA PRO A 48 5.34 -5.03 15.68
C PRO A 48 4.43 -4.00 16.36
N GLN A 49 4.46 -2.74 15.91
CA GLN A 49 3.59 -1.67 16.41
C GLN A 49 2.27 -1.59 15.64
N CYS A 50 2.06 -2.47 14.67
CA CYS A 50 0.92 -2.47 13.77
C CYS A 50 0.15 -3.78 13.85
N LYS A 51 -1.14 -3.72 13.55
CA LYS A 51 -2.00 -4.88 13.29
C LYS A 51 -2.24 -4.99 11.80
N LYS A 52 -2.17 -6.21 11.26
CA LYS A 52 -2.56 -6.49 9.88
C LYS A 52 -4.08 -6.35 9.77
N VAL A 53 -4.55 -5.71 8.71
CA VAL A 53 -5.98 -5.46 8.44
C VAL A 53 -6.31 -5.84 7.00
N ASN A 54 -7.59 -6.05 6.73
CA ASN A 54 -8.07 -6.39 5.39
C ASN A 54 -8.24 -5.16 4.50
N GLU A 55 -8.54 -4.00 5.09
CA GLU A 55 -8.82 -2.76 4.36
C GLU A 55 -8.16 -1.53 5.03
N ILE A 56 -7.83 -0.55 4.19
CA ILE A 56 -7.38 0.80 4.56
C ILE A 56 -7.87 1.78 3.47
N ASP A 57 -7.79 3.08 3.73
CA ASP A 57 -8.03 4.10 2.71
C ASP A 57 -6.83 4.23 1.76
N VAL A 58 -6.75 3.30 0.79
CA VAL A 58 -5.69 3.29 -0.23
C VAL A 58 -5.72 4.56 -1.08
N ASN A 59 -6.90 5.12 -1.35
CA ASN A 59 -7.06 6.37 -2.10
C ASN A 59 -6.36 7.55 -1.42
N ASN A 60 -6.50 7.67 -0.10
CA ASN A 60 -5.79 8.69 0.69
C ASN A 60 -4.27 8.47 0.69
N ILE A 61 -3.81 7.21 0.74
CA ILE A 61 -2.38 6.90 0.62
C ILE A 61 -1.85 7.27 -0.76
N ILE A 62 -2.57 6.96 -1.84
CA ILE A 62 -2.22 7.36 -3.21
C ILE A 62 -2.15 8.88 -3.33
N LYS A 63 -3.13 9.61 -2.79
CA LYS A 63 -3.13 11.08 -2.78
C LYS A 63 -1.88 11.65 -2.10
N LYS A 64 -1.50 11.08 -0.95
CA LYS A 64 -0.27 11.46 -0.23
C LYS A 64 0.98 11.10 -1.03
N LEU A 65 1.04 9.91 -1.63
CA LEU A 65 2.16 9.49 -2.49
C LEU A 65 2.33 10.42 -3.68
N LYS A 66 1.25 10.82 -4.37
CA LYS A 66 1.32 11.81 -5.46
C LYS A 66 1.95 13.12 -5.01
N ARG A 67 1.62 13.58 -3.79
CA ARG A 67 2.13 14.84 -3.24
C ARG A 67 3.59 14.77 -2.80
N TYR A 68 4.02 13.68 -2.16
CA TYR A 68 5.32 13.60 -1.50
C TYR A 68 6.34 12.72 -2.24
N HIS A 69 5.87 11.81 -3.10
CA HIS A 69 6.62 10.73 -3.72
C HIS A 69 6.08 10.41 -5.14
N GLU A 70 5.86 11.45 -5.96
CA GLU A 70 5.17 11.36 -7.27
C GLU A 70 5.74 10.26 -8.20
N TYR A 71 7.06 10.08 -8.18
CA TYR A 71 7.75 9.12 -9.04
C TYR A 71 8.01 7.76 -8.37
N HIS A 72 7.53 7.54 -7.14
CA HIS A 72 7.80 6.29 -6.44
C HIS A 72 7.04 5.13 -7.11
N PRO A 73 7.69 4.01 -7.44
CA PRO A 73 7.06 3.00 -8.31
C PRO A 73 5.86 2.29 -7.68
N ILE A 74 5.77 2.27 -6.34
CA ILE A 74 4.60 1.78 -5.59
C ILE A 74 3.30 2.49 -5.98
N LEU A 75 3.36 3.77 -6.37
CA LEU A 75 2.19 4.55 -6.77
C LEU A 75 1.47 3.90 -7.96
N LYS A 76 2.23 3.53 -9.00
CA LYS A 76 1.67 2.88 -10.20
C LYS A 76 1.07 1.51 -9.91
N ILE A 77 1.56 0.82 -8.87
CA ILE A 77 1.01 -0.47 -8.44
C ILE A 77 -0.31 -0.25 -7.71
N LEU A 78 -0.36 0.65 -6.74
CA LEU A 78 -1.58 0.96 -5.99
C LEU A 78 -2.70 1.52 -6.88
N GLU A 79 -2.37 2.35 -7.87
CA GLU A 79 -3.35 2.84 -8.85
C GLU A 79 -3.93 1.74 -9.75
N ARG A 80 -3.23 0.61 -9.92
CA ARG A 80 -3.73 -0.53 -10.68
C ARG A 80 -4.65 -1.42 -9.85
N GLU A 81 -4.34 -1.62 -8.57
CA GLU A 81 -5.17 -2.40 -7.64
C GLU A 81 -6.59 -1.82 -7.55
N ILE A 82 -6.72 -0.50 -7.35
CA ILE A 82 -8.04 0.16 -7.25
C ILE A 82 -8.83 0.06 -8.56
N LYS A 83 -8.15 0.08 -9.72
CA LYS A 83 -8.81 -0.07 -11.02
C LYS A 83 -9.33 -1.48 -11.29
N GLN A 84 -8.84 -2.49 -10.57
CA GLN A 84 -9.32 -3.87 -10.67
C GLN A 84 -10.55 -4.07 -9.78
N GLU A 85 -10.54 -3.54 -8.55
CA GLU A 85 -11.71 -3.56 -7.66
C GLU A 85 -12.93 -2.83 -8.27
N GLY A 86 -12.71 -1.76 -9.04
CA GLY A 86 -13.78 -1.04 -9.73
C GLY A 86 -14.34 -1.72 -10.99
N LYS A 87 -13.76 -2.84 -11.45
CA LYS A 87 -14.19 -3.57 -12.66
C LYS A 87 -14.90 -4.90 -12.37
N GLU A 88 -14.90 -5.36 -11.13
CA GLU A 88 -15.62 -6.57 -10.72
C GLU A 88 -17.10 -6.29 -10.37
N GLY A 89 -17.60 -5.06 -10.56
CA GLY A 89 -18.98 -4.66 -10.26
C GLY A 89 -19.90 -4.44 -11.48
N GLU A 90 -19.46 -4.77 -12.71
CA GLU A 90 -20.20 -4.44 -13.95
C GLU A 90 -20.48 -5.68 -14.82
N ASN A 91 -20.81 -6.81 -14.19
CA ASN A 91 -21.34 -8.00 -14.86
C ASN A 91 -22.33 -8.70 -13.93
N ASP A 92 -23.54 -8.17 -13.81
CA ASP A 92 -24.73 -8.94 -13.40
C ASP A 92 -26.00 -8.11 -13.69
N ASN A 93 -26.42 -8.09 -14.96
CA ASN A 93 -27.83 -8.20 -15.36
C ASN A 93 -27.96 -8.04 -16.87
N GLU A 94 -27.71 -9.11 -17.61
CA GLU A 94 -28.39 -9.31 -18.88
C GLU A 94 -28.76 -10.78 -19.00
N LYS A 95 -29.94 -11.12 -18.46
CA LYS A 95 -30.75 -12.24 -18.94
C LYS A 95 -32.21 -12.11 -18.53
#